data_AF-A0AAD0TCD5-F1
#
_entry.id   AF-A0AAD0TCD5-F1
#
_cell.length_a   1.000
_cell.length_b   1.000
_cell.length_c   1.000
_cell.angle_alpha   90.00
_cell.angle_beta   90.00
_cell.angle_gamma   90.00
#
_symmetry.space_group_name_H-M   'P 1'
#
loop_
_entity.id
_entity.type
_entity.pdbx_description
1 polymer ?
#
loop_
_entity_poly.entity_id
_entity_poly.type
_entity_poly.pdbx_seq_one_letter_code
_entity_poly.pdbx_strand_id
1 'polypeptide(L)'
;MSHPSSANPIKGLALHSLIWLACAGMVAVDLPVWLVLGGGWLASLLLTWLQRESRPRATQATTHPIVAPDWQQAQNAVDEHLGTLQAHAGQVDGLLQDAIARLGDSFQGLAARIDQQRAHSHSLIERYGNQQGTDDGMNFQEFISTTRNTLGLFVEATLETSQTSQELVKRMDRVTQKIADILKSTHDMDAIAKQTNLLALNAAIEAARAGESGRGFAVVADEVRALSTRSTGFSEQIRKHVDVVYREIQDAESAISQLADKDMGIALESKQQLHHMLEDLEGMNRHTLKVIQELDRISLEVGSGVDQAITALQFQDMSSQLIGQMRKHFAKLGGFAAALGGLRTVTPEQWAECVDQETLELRKPVANPVAQSSVCAGEVELF
;
A
#
# COMPACT_ATOMS: atom_id res chain seq x y z
N MET A 1 -56.97 -33.79 23.46
CA MET A 1 -57.35 -35.10 24.02
C MET A 1 -58.44 -34.87 25.05
N SER A 2 -59.53 -35.60 24.88
CA SER A 2 -60.86 -35.39 25.43
C SER A 2 -61.00 -35.67 26.93
N HIS A 3 -61.67 -34.75 27.63
CA HIS A 3 -62.17 -34.89 29.01
C HIS A 3 -63.04 -36.15 29.20
N PRO A 4 -62.96 -36.84 30.35
CA PRO A 4 -63.99 -37.80 30.74
C PRO A 4 -65.21 -37.05 31.27
N SER A 5 -66.32 -37.18 30.52
CA SER A 5 -67.66 -36.72 30.88
C SER A 5 -68.16 -37.47 32.12
N SER A 6 -68.54 -36.71 33.14
CA SER A 6 -69.22 -37.18 34.35
C SER A 6 -70.51 -37.93 34.00
N ALA A 7 -70.63 -39.16 34.53
CA ALA A 7 -71.84 -39.97 34.41
C ALA A 7 -73.01 -39.27 35.13
N ASN A 8 -73.91 -38.68 34.35
CA ASN A 8 -75.09 -37.99 34.85
C ASN A 8 -76.06 -38.98 35.57
N PRO A 9 -76.39 -38.77 36.87
CA PRO A 9 -77.38 -39.58 37.60
C PRO A 9 -78.81 -39.46 37.03
N ILE A 10 -79.01 -38.58 36.05
CA ILE A 10 -80.29 -38.29 35.39
C ILE A 10 -80.77 -39.47 34.51
N LYS A 11 -79.86 -40.30 33.99
CA LYS A 11 -80.24 -41.44 33.12
C LYS A 11 -80.94 -42.58 33.86
N GLY A 12 -80.63 -42.80 35.14
CA GLY A 12 -81.29 -43.83 35.96
C GLY A 12 -82.73 -43.47 36.32
N LEU A 13 -82.98 -42.20 36.63
CA LEU A 13 -84.32 -41.66 36.91
C LEU A 13 -85.25 -41.70 35.70
N ALA A 14 -84.72 -41.44 34.49
CA ALA A 14 -85.49 -41.47 33.25
C ALA A 14 -86.00 -42.87 32.85
N LEU A 15 -85.29 -43.94 33.24
CA LEU A 15 -85.68 -45.31 32.89
C LEU A 15 -86.80 -45.84 33.79
N HIS A 16 -86.83 -45.42 35.07
CA HIS A 16 -87.91 -45.76 35.99
C HIS A 16 -89.21 -45.00 35.68
N SER A 17 -89.13 -43.74 35.22
CA SER A 17 -90.34 -42.99 34.84
C SER A 17 -91.03 -43.56 33.59
N LEU A 18 -90.28 -44.14 32.66
CA LEU A 18 -90.80 -44.81 31.45
C LEU A 18 -91.64 -46.06 31.76
N ILE A 19 -91.25 -46.84 32.77
CA ILE A 19 -92.00 -48.03 33.22
C ILE A 19 -93.35 -47.63 33.83
N TRP A 20 -93.38 -46.56 34.61
CA TRP A 20 -94.62 -46.02 35.19
C TRP A 20 -95.54 -45.39 34.15
N LEU A 21 -94.98 -44.75 33.11
CA LEU A 21 -95.74 -44.24 31.96
C LEU A 21 -96.40 -45.38 31.15
N ALA A 22 -95.70 -46.50 30.94
CA ALA A 22 -96.28 -47.68 30.29
C ALA A 22 -97.40 -48.32 31.13
N CYS A 23 -97.26 -48.35 32.46
CA CYS A 23 -98.30 -48.85 33.36
C CYS A 23 -99.54 -47.93 33.38
N ALA A 24 -99.37 -46.62 33.29
CA ALA A 24 -100.48 -45.66 33.21
C ALA A 24 -101.32 -45.83 31.93
N GLY A 25 -100.71 -46.27 30.82
CA GLY A 25 -101.42 -46.59 29.57
C GLY A 25 -102.29 -47.86 29.66
N MET A 26 -101.97 -48.81 30.55
CA MET A 26 -102.75 -50.06 30.71
C MET A 26 -104.01 -49.91 31.58
N VAL A 27 -104.22 -48.76 32.23
CA VAL A 27 -105.45 -48.46 32.99
C VAL A 27 -106.65 -48.22 32.04
N ALA A 28 -106.43 -48.02 30.75
CA ALA A 28 -107.48 -47.82 29.74
C ALA A 28 -108.16 -49.13 29.25
N VAL A 29 -107.83 -50.30 29.83
CA VAL A 29 -108.27 -51.64 29.35
C VAL A 29 -109.01 -52.46 30.43
N ASP A 30 -109.72 -51.82 31.37
CA ASP A 30 -110.53 -52.48 32.42
C ASP A 30 -109.79 -53.60 33.21
N LEU A 31 -108.47 -53.45 33.38
CA LEU A 31 -107.66 -54.28 34.27
C LEU A 31 -107.72 -53.73 35.70
N PRO A 32 -107.85 -54.59 36.73
CA PRO A 32 -107.92 -54.12 38.11
C PRO A 32 -106.60 -53.46 38.54
N VAL A 33 -106.71 -52.26 39.12
CA VAL A 33 -105.59 -51.36 39.46
C VAL A 33 -104.48 -52.01 40.29
N TRP A 34 -104.81 -52.99 41.13
CA TRP A 34 -103.82 -53.70 41.96
C TRP A 34 -102.86 -54.58 41.15
N LEU A 35 -103.28 -55.09 39.99
CA LEU A 35 -102.43 -55.89 39.10
C LEU A 35 -101.41 -55.02 38.36
N VAL A 36 -101.80 -53.80 37.98
CA VAL A 36 -100.92 -52.81 37.32
C VAL A 36 -99.88 -52.27 38.30
N LEU A 37 -100.27 -51.95 39.53
CA LEU A 37 -99.35 -51.50 40.58
C LEU A 37 -98.37 -52.60 41.01
N GLY A 38 -98.83 -53.86 41.11
CA GLY A 38 -97.99 -55.02 41.41
C GLY A 38 -96.98 -55.33 40.30
N GLY A 39 -97.40 -55.24 39.04
CA GLY A 39 -96.54 -55.45 37.87
C GLY A 39 -95.45 -54.37 37.75
N GLY A 40 -95.81 -53.10 37.93
CA GLY A 40 -94.85 -51.99 37.90
C GLY A 40 -93.81 -52.06 39.03
N TRP A 41 -94.23 -52.50 40.23
CA TRP A 41 -93.33 -52.67 41.36
C TRP A 41 -92.34 -53.83 41.16
N LEU A 42 -92.81 -54.98 40.66
CA LEU A 42 -91.96 -56.13 40.34
C LEU A 42 -90.97 -55.82 39.20
N ALA A 43 -91.41 -55.10 38.17
CA ALA A 43 -90.53 -54.67 37.07
C ALA A 43 -89.41 -53.72 37.55
N SER A 44 -89.72 -52.81 38.47
CA SER A 44 -88.74 -51.91 39.08
C SER A 44 -87.72 -52.66 39.96
N LEU A 45 -88.17 -53.66 40.72
CA LEU A 45 -87.31 -54.53 41.51
C LEU A 45 -86.39 -55.42 40.63
N LEU A 46 -86.91 -55.93 39.52
CA LEU A 46 -86.11 -56.69 38.55
C LEU A 46 -85.06 -55.82 37.88
N LEU A 47 -85.39 -54.55 37.55
CA LEU A 47 -84.44 -53.61 36.95
C LEU A 47 -83.32 -53.24 37.92
N THR A 48 -83.65 -53.01 39.21
CA THR A 48 -82.67 -52.70 40.25
C THR A 48 -81.81 -53.92 40.61
N TRP A 49 -82.37 -55.13 40.53
CA TRP A 49 -81.62 -56.38 40.69
C TRP A 49 -80.66 -56.62 39.51
N LEU A 50 -81.12 -56.47 38.27
CA LEU A 50 -80.29 -56.55 37.06
C LEU A 50 -79.18 -55.49 37.04
N GLN A 51 -79.45 -54.27 37.51
CA GLN A 51 -78.43 -53.23 37.65
C GLN A 51 -77.40 -53.54 38.75
N ARG A 52 -77.81 -54.26 39.80
CA ARG A 52 -76.93 -54.68 40.90
C ARG A 52 -75.99 -55.83 40.48
N GLU A 53 -76.45 -56.74 39.60
CA GLU A 53 -75.61 -57.78 38.99
C GLU A 53 -74.58 -57.19 37.99
N SER A 54 -74.88 -56.05 37.37
CA SER A 54 -74.00 -55.35 36.42
C SER A 54 -72.96 -54.41 37.07
N ARG A 55 -72.66 -54.56 38.36
CA ARG A 55 -71.42 -53.99 38.91
C ARG A 55 -70.25 -54.82 38.37
N PRO A 56 -69.33 -54.24 37.57
CA PRO A 56 -68.15 -54.97 37.14
C PRO A 56 -67.40 -55.47 38.38
N ARG A 57 -67.11 -56.78 38.43
CA ARG A 57 -66.12 -57.34 39.35
C ARG A 57 -64.88 -56.46 39.26
N ALA A 58 -64.39 -55.99 40.41
CA ALA A 58 -63.11 -55.31 40.49
C ALA A 58 -62.03 -56.21 39.87
N THR A 59 -61.67 -55.94 38.62
CA THR A 59 -60.44 -56.43 38.03
C THR A 59 -59.33 -55.85 38.90
N GLN A 60 -58.64 -56.71 39.64
CA GLN A 60 -57.34 -56.35 40.20
C GLN A 60 -56.50 -55.84 39.04
N ALA A 61 -56.27 -54.53 39.00
CA ALA A 61 -55.27 -53.97 38.13
C ALA A 61 -53.96 -54.63 38.54
N THR A 62 -53.42 -55.51 37.70
CA THR A 62 -52.01 -55.83 37.72
C THR A 62 -51.29 -54.52 37.44
N THR A 63 -50.92 -53.80 38.49
CA THR A 63 -49.96 -52.71 38.45
C THR A 63 -48.66 -53.34 37.99
N HIS A 64 -48.43 -53.36 36.67
CA HIS A 64 -47.05 -53.34 36.21
C HIS A 64 -46.42 -52.12 36.89
N PRO A 65 -45.34 -52.27 37.68
CA PRO A 65 -44.62 -51.11 38.15
C PRO A 65 -44.22 -50.35 36.89
N ILE A 66 -44.79 -49.17 36.69
CA ILE A 66 -44.28 -48.22 35.72
C ILE A 66 -42.86 -47.94 36.21
N VAL A 67 -41.87 -48.57 35.58
CA VAL A 67 -40.47 -48.22 35.80
C VAL A 67 -40.40 -46.75 35.37
N ALA A 68 -40.26 -45.86 36.33
CA ALA A 68 -40.11 -44.45 36.04
C ALA A 68 -38.93 -44.31 35.05
N PRO A 69 -39.11 -43.63 33.90
CA PRO A 69 -38.00 -43.35 33.01
C PRO A 69 -36.87 -42.71 33.82
N ASP A 70 -35.61 -43.02 33.49
CA ASP A 70 -34.48 -42.38 34.16
C ASP A 70 -34.30 -40.94 33.65
N TRP A 71 -35.17 -40.06 34.14
CA TRP A 71 -35.17 -38.63 33.85
C TRP A 71 -33.86 -37.94 34.21
N GLN A 72 -33.03 -38.55 35.09
CA GLN A 72 -31.74 -37.99 35.47
C GLN A 72 -30.70 -38.22 34.39
N GLN A 73 -30.70 -39.38 33.73
CA GLN A 73 -29.85 -39.60 32.57
C GLN A 73 -30.23 -38.67 31.41
N ALA A 74 -31.52 -38.44 31.18
CA ALA A 74 -32.00 -37.51 30.15
C ALA A 74 -31.66 -36.05 30.47
N GLN A 75 -31.84 -35.62 31.72
CA GLN A 75 -31.47 -34.27 32.18
C GLN A 75 -29.95 -34.05 32.05
N ASN A 76 -29.15 -34.99 32.53
CA ASN A 76 -27.69 -34.90 32.43
C ASN A 76 -27.22 -34.77 30.97
N ALA A 77 -27.83 -35.52 30.04
CA ALA A 77 -27.51 -35.43 28.62
C ALA A 77 -27.90 -34.07 28.01
N VAL A 78 -29.04 -33.50 28.41
CA VAL A 78 -29.48 -32.16 27.98
C VAL A 78 -28.56 -31.08 28.56
N ASP A 79 -28.20 -31.17 29.83
CA ASP A 79 -27.29 -30.23 30.50
C ASP A 79 -25.88 -30.29 29.90
N GLU A 80 -25.38 -31.48 29.57
CA GLU A 80 -24.09 -31.67 28.89
C GLU A 80 -24.08 -31.00 27.50
N HIS A 81 -25.13 -31.22 26.70
CA HIS A 81 -25.23 -30.60 25.37
C HIS A 81 -25.47 -29.08 25.44
N LEU A 82 -26.29 -28.59 26.38
CA LEU A 82 -26.49 -27.15 26.58
C LEU A 82 -25.22 -26.47 27.09
N GLY A 83 -24.47 -27.11 27.98
CA GLY A 83 -23.16 -26.65 28.43
C GLY A 83 -22.16 -26.58 27.27
N THR A 84 -22.13 -27.59 26.41
CA THR A 84 -21.30 -27.61 25.20
C THR A 84 -21.68 -26.49 24.22
N LEU A 85 -22.98 -26.27 23.99
CA LEU A 85 -23.48 -25.20 23.12
C LEU A 85 -23.15 -23.81 23.67
N GLN A 86 -23.25 -23.61 25.00
CA GLN A 86 -22.82 -22.38 25.65
C GLN A 86 -21.30 -22.16 25.53
N ALA A 87 -20.51 -23.22 25.69
CA ALA A 87 -19.05 -23.17 25.52
C ALA A 87 -18.67 -22.81 24.07
N HIS A 88 -19.28 -23.47 23.07
CA HIS A 88 -19.08 -23.13 21.67
C HIS A 88 -19.52 -21.70 21.34
N ALA A 89 -20.67 -21.25 21.84
CA ALA A 89 -21.13 -19.87 21.63
C ALA A 89 -20.14 -18.85 22.24
N GLY A 90 -19.60 -19.11 23.43
CA GLY A 90 -18.57 -18.27 24.04
C GLY A 90 -17.25 -18.30 23.28
N GLN A 91 -16.85 -19.47 22.74
CA GLN A 91 -15.65 -19.59 21.92
C GLN A 91 -15.79 -18.83 20.59
N VAL A 92 -16.94 -18.92 19.92
CA VAL A 92 -17.23 -18.17 18.69
C VAL A 92 -17.23 -16.66 18.95
N ASP A 93 -17.84 -16.21 20.05
CA ASP A 93 -17.81 -14.79 20.47
C ASP A 93 -16.38 -14.29 20.64
N GLY A 94 -15.55 -15.03 21.40
CA GLY A 94 -14.15 -14.66 21.64
C GLY A 94 -13.29 -14.66 20.38
N LEU A 95 -13.45 -15.67 19.51
CA LEU A 95 -12.72 -15.74 18.23
C LEU A 95 -13.14 -14.60 17.28
N LEU A 96 -14.42 -14.25 17.23
CA LEU A 96 -14.90 -13.13 16.42
C LEU A 96 -14.38 -11.80 16.97
N GLN A 97 -14.42 -11.58 18.28
CA GLN A 97 -13.89 -10.36 18.90
C GLN A 97 -12.38 -10.20 18.63
N ASP A 98 -11.58 -11.25 18.79
CA ASP A 98 -10.14 -11.19 18.51
C ASP A 98 -9.86 -10.96 17.02
N ALA A 99 -10.56 -11.67 16.13
CA ALA A 99 -10.40 -11.48 14.68
C ALA A 99 -10.75 -10.06 14.23
N ILE A 100 -11.82 -9.49 14.76
CA ILE A 100 -12.27 -8.16 14.38
C ILE A 100 -11.38 -7.08 14.98
N ALA A 101 -10.93 -7.23 16.24
CA ALA A 101 -9.95 -6.32 16.83
C ALA A 101 -8.67 -6.24 15.99
N ARG A 102 -8.14 -7.40 15.57
CA ARG A 102 -6.97 -7.47 14.67
C ARG A 102 -7.21 -6.84 13.31
N LEU A 103 -8.40 -7.01 12.73
CA LEU A 103 -8.78 -6.35 11.48
C LEU A 103 -8.87 -4.83 11.66
N GLY A 104 -9.46 -4.36 12.77
CA GLY A 104 -9.53 -2.94 13.12
C GLY A 104 -8.15 -2.30 13.22
N ASP A 105 -7.25 -2.91 13.99
CA ASP A 105 -5.85 -2.47 14.12
C ASP A 105 -5.14 -2.43 12.76
N SER A 106 -5.37 -3.44 11.91
CA SER A 106 -4.79 -3.50 10.57
C SER A 106 -5.30 -2.38 9.66
N PHE A 107 -6.60 -2.09 9.65
CA PHE A 107 -7.18 -1.02 8.84
C PHE A 107 -6.77 0.37 9.31
N GLN A 108 -6.71 0.60 10.63
CA GLN A 108 -6.19 1.84 11.20
C GLN A 108 -4.70 2.04 10.83
N GLY A 109 -3.91 0.96 10.92
CA GLY A 109 -2.51 0.99 10.47
C GLY A 109 -2.37 1.27 8.96
N LEU A 110 -3.30 0.79 8.14
CA LEU A 110 -3.33 1.07 6.71
C LEU A 110 -3.72 2.53 6.43
N ALA A 111 -4.72 3.08 7.13
CA ALA A 111 -5.10 4.49 7.03
C ALA A 111 -3.91 5.42 7.33
N ALA A 112 -3.21 5.18 8.43
CA ALA A 112 -2.03 5.97 8.79
C ALA A 112 -0.91 5.92 7.73
N ARG A 113 -0.70 4.76 7.10
CA ARG A 113 0.27 4.61 5.99
C ARG A 113 -0.15 5.36 4.74
N ILE A 114 -1.45 5.41 4.43
CA ILE A 114 -2.00 6.16 3.30
C ILE A 114 -1.77 7.65 3.50
N ASP A 115 -2.03 8.18 4.70
CA ASP A 115 -1.78 9.58 5.01
C ASP A 115 -0.30 9.94 4.91
N GLN A 116 0.58 9.06 5.41
CA GLN A 116 2.03 9.24 5.24
C GLN A 116 2.45 9.21 3.77
N GLN A 117 1.87 8.31 2.96
CA GLN A 117 2.16 8.22 1.53
C GLN A 117 1.69 9.46 0.76
N ARG A 118 0.54 10.04 1.12
CA ARG A 118 0.06 11.32 0.55
C ARG A 118 1.01 12.47 0.89
N ALA A 119 1.47 12.56 2.14
CA ALA A 119 2.43 13.59 2.54
C ALA A 119 3.75 13.50 1.73
N HIS A 120 4.26 12.28 1.51
CA HIS A 120 5.42 12.07 0.64
C HIS A 120 5.15 12.41 -0.83
N SER A 121 3.96 12.11 -1.33
CA SER A 121 3.57 12.47 -2.71
C SER A 121 3.53 13.98 -2.87
N HIS A 122 2.99 14.70 -1.90
CA HIS A 122 2.95 16.17 -1.90
C HIS A 122 4.35 16.79 -1.87
N SER A 123 5.26 16.29 -1.03
CA SER A 123 6.63 16.81 -0.96
C SER A 123 7.43 16.57 -2.26
N LEU A 124 7.16 15.46 -2.95
CA LEU A 124 7.73 15.22 -4.29
C LEU A 124 7.16 16.20 -5.32
N ILE A 125 5.86 16.51 -5.28
CA ILE A 125 5.26 17.54 -6.15
C ILE A 125 5.87 18.91 -5.88
N GLU A 126 6.12 19.28 -4.64
CA GLU A 126 6.78 20.56 -4.32
C GLU A 126 8.21 20.61 -4.86
N ARG A 127 8.98 19.52 -4.71
CA ARG A 127 10.39 19.47 -5.15
C ARG A 127 10.57 19.43 -6.67
N TYR A 128 9.70 18.70 -7.37
CA TYR A 128 9.76 18.52 -8.82
C TYR A 128 8.85 19.49 -9.59
N GLY A 129 7.90 20.10 -8.90
CA GLY A 129 7.00 21.11 -9.42
C GLY A 129 7.67 22.48 -9.51
N ASN A 130 6.99 23.38 -10.23
CA ASN A 130 7.44 24.75 -10.44
C ASN A 130 7.23 25.67 -9.22
N GLN A 131 6.84 25.14 -8.06
CA GLN A 131 6.60 25.96 -6.88
C GLN A 131 7.93 26.29 -6.19
N GLN A 132 8.17 27.58 -6.02
CA GLN A 132 9.25 28.12 -5.18
C GLN A 132 8.96 27.77 -3.73
N GLY A 133 9.33 26.54 -3.34
CA GLY A 133 9.44 26.16 -1.94
C GLY A 133 10.54 26.98 -1.27
N THR A 134 10.30 27.39 -0.03
CA THR A 134 11.20 28.19 0.81
C THR A 134 12.40 27.40 1.37
N ASP A 135 12.64 26.19 0.88
CA ASP A 135 13.73 25.32 1.34
C ASP A 135 15.00 25.63 0.54
N ASP A 136 16.15 25.68 1.22
CA ASP A 136 17.47 26.14 0.74
C ASP A 136 18.09 25.24 -0.36
N GLY A 137 17.29 24.30 -0.90
CA GLY A 137 17.67 23.36 -1.95
C GLY A 137 17.31 23.86 -3.34
N MET A 138 18.28 23.77 -4.26
CA MET A 138 18.10 24.08 -5.68
C MET A 138 16.96 23.23 -6.29
N ASN A 139 15.91 23.88 -6.80
CA ASN A 139 14.83 23.18 -7.50
C ASN A 139 15.39 22.50 -8.77
N PHE A 140 14.82 21.36 -9.17
CA PHE A 140 15.20 20.67 -10.41
C PHE A 140 15.26 21.61 -11.63
N GLN A 141 14.29 22.51 -11.79
CA GLN A 141 14.28 23.45 -12.92
C GLN A 141 15.44 24.46 -12.85
N GLU A 142 15.78 24.91 -11.64
CA GLU A 142 16.91 25.80 -11.41
C GLU A 142 18.24 25.08 -11.64
N PHE A 143 18.35 23.81 -11.23
CA PHE A 143 19.50 22.96 -11.53
C PHE A 143 19.72 22.80 -13.04
N ILE A 144 18.67 22.49 -13.80
CA ILE A 144 18.74 22.37 -15.27
C ILE A 144 19.14 23.71 -15.91
N SER A 145 18.52 24.81 -15.48
CA SER A 145 18.82 26.17 -15.99
C SER A 145 20.26 26.59 -15.69
N THR A 146 20.71 26.39 -14.46
CA THR A 146 22.07 26.72 -14.01
C THR A 146 23.10 25.88 -14.75
N THR A 147 22.85 24.58 -14.92
CA THR A 147 23.74 23.68 -15.67
C THR A 147 23.84 24.11 -17.13
N ARG A 148 22.70 24.44 -17.77
CA ARG A 148 22.66 24.93 -19.16
C ARG A 148 23.43 26.25 -19.31
N ASN A 149 23.27 27.17 -18.36
CA ASN A 149 23.96 28.46 -18.37
C ASN A 149 25.49 28.30 -18.17
N THR A 150 25.91 27.55 -17.14
CA THR A 150 27.32 27.30 -16.84
C THR A 150 28.03 26.63 -18.01
N LEU A 151 27.38 25.68 -18.69
CA LEU A 151 27.92 25.06 -19.89
C LEU A 151 28.00 26.05 -21.06
N GLY A 152 27.00 26.91 -21.23
CA GLY A 152 27.03 27.98 -22.21
C GLY A 152 28.25 28.89 -22.03
N LEU A 153 28.49 29.32 -20.79
CA LEU A 153 29.67 30.12 -20.42
C LEU A 153 30.98 29.38 -20.68
N PHE A 154 31.05 28.08 -20.37
CA PHE A 154 32.23 27.27 -20.64
C PHE A 154 32.54 27.20 -22.14
N VAL A 155 31.53 26.91 -22.97
CA VAL A 155 31.69 26.83 -24.42
C VAL A 155 32.10 28.19 -25.01
N GLU A 156 31.52 29.28 -24.51
CA GLU A 156 31.89 30.63 -24.93
C GLU A 156 33.34 30.97 -24.58
N ALA A 157 33.79 30.63 -23.36
CA ALA A 157 35.18 30.80 -22.96
C ALA A 157 36.15 29.97 -23.82
N THR A 158 35.77 28.73 -24.19
CA THR A 158 36.57 27.90 -25.10
C THR A 158 36.64 28.50 -26.52
N LEU A 159 35.54 29.06 -27.02
CA LEU A 159 35.49 29.76 -28.30
C LEU A 159 36.43 30.97 -28.32
N GLU A 160 36.40 31.79 -27.27
CA GLU A 160 37.29 32.94 -27.11
C GLU A 160 38.76 32.51 -27.04
N THR A 161 39.05 31.42 -26.31
CA THR A 161 40.40 30.84 -26.25
C THR A 161 40.87 30.37 -27.62
N SER A 162 40.01 29.69 -28.39
CA SER A 162 40.31 29.25 -29.75
C SER A 162 40.61 30.43 -30.70
N GLN A 163 39.82 31.51 -30.62
CA GLN A 163 40.08 32.73 -31.39
C GLN A 163 41.42 33.38 -31.02
N THR A 164 41.74 33.43 -29.73
CA THR A 164 43.02 33.95 -29.22
C THR A 164 44.19 33.11 -29.72
N SER A 165 44.06 31.78 -29.71
CA SER A 165 45.06 30.86 -30.25
C SER A 165 45.29 31.06 -31.75
N GLN A 166 44.23 31.27 -32.55
CA GLN A 166 44.38 31.59 -33.98
C GLN A 166 45.09 32.93 -34.22
N GLU A 167 44.84 33.94 -33.39
CA GLU A 167 45.57 35.20 -33.46
C GLU A 167 47.06 35.02 -33.08
N LEU A 168 47.35 34.14 -32.11
CA LEU A 168 48.73 33.82 -31.72
C LEU A 168 49.49 33.12 -32.86
N VAL A 169 48.86 32.19 -33.57
CA VAL A 169 49.41 31.56 -34.79
C VAL A 169 49.77 32.62 -35.83
N LYS A 170 48.87 33.57 -36.13
CA LYS A 170 49.16 34.68 -37.07
C LYS A 170 50.34 35.56 -36.62
N ARG A 171 50.53 35.72 -35.31
CA ARG A 171 51.69 36.45 -34.77
C ARG A 171 52.97 35.66 -34.95
N MET A 172 52.94 34.35 -34.73
CA MET A 172 54.08 33.46 -35.00
C MET A 172 54.47 33.48 -36.47
N ASP A 173 53.52 33.43 -37.40
CA ASP A 173 53.77 33.61 -38.84
C ASP A 173 54.57 34.89 -39.16
N ARG A 174 54.21 36.00 -38.51
CA ARG A 174 54.92 37.28 -38.67
C ARG A 174 56.34 37.21 -38.12
N VAL A 175 56.56 36.52 -37.00
CA VAL A 175 57.91 36.32 -36.45
C VAL A 175 58.74 35.44 -37.37
N THR A 176 58.15 34.38 -37.93
CA THR A 176 58.76 33.50 -38.93
C THR A 176 59.22 34.29 -40.16
N GLN A 177 58.42 35.24 -40.65
CA GLN A 177 58.81 36.16 -41.72
C GLN A 177 60.00 37.07 -41.32
N LYS A 178 60.00 37.60 -40.09
CA LYS A 178 61.12 38.42 -39.59
C LYS A 178 62.41 37.62 -39.42
N ILE A 179 62.32 36.36 -39.05
CA ILE A 179 63.46 35.45 -39.01
C ILE A 179 64.05 35.26 -40.41
N ALA A 180 63.21 35.09 -41.43
CA ALA A 180 63.68 35.00 -42.82
C ALA A 180 64.45 36.27 -43.25
N ASP A 181 63.98 37.46 -42.87
CA ASP A 181 64.69 38.73 -43.13
C ASP A 181 66.07 38.79 -42.42
N ILE A 182 66.16 38.28 -41.19
CA ILE A 182 67.41 38.22 -40.42
C ILE A 182 68.40 37.24 -41.07
N LEU A 183 67.93 36.06 -41.50
CA LEU A 183 68.76 35.07 -42.20
C LEU A 183 69.32 35.66 -43.50
N LYS A 184 68.49 36.38 -44.27
CA LYS A 184 68.93 37.10 -45.48
C LYS A 184 70.00 38.14 -45.16
N SER A 185 69.77 38.99 -44.15
CA SER A 185 70.75 40.00 -43.74
C SER A 185 72.08 39.37 -43.29
N THR A 186 72.01 38.25 -42.56
CA THR A 186 73.19 37.48 -42.13
C THR A 186 73.92 36.84 -43.31
N HIS A 187 73.20 36.49 -44.38
CA HIS A 187 73.79 36.03 -45.64
C HIS A 187 74.55 37.15 -46.35
N ASP A 188 73.96 38.34 -46.43
CA ASP A 188 74.60 39.51 -47.04
C ASP A 188 75.86 39.92 -46.25
N MET A 189 75.83 39.87 -44.92
CA MET A 189 77.01 40.13 -44.06
C MET A 189 78.15 39.13 -44.30
N ASP A 190 77.83 37.84 -44.44
CA ASP A 190 78.80 36.79 -44.76
C ASP A 190 79.44 37.04 -46.16
N ALA A 191 78.65 37.45 -47.15
CA ALA A 191 79.15 37.83 -48.46
C ALA A 191 80.10 39.04 -48.40
N ILE A 192 79.74 40.08 -47.65
CA ILE A 192 80.60 41.27 -47.44
C ILE A 192 81.89 40.88 -46.70
N ALA A 193 81.82 40.03 -45.69
CA ALA A 193 82.99 39.55 -44.96
C ALA A 193 83.95 38.78 -45.88
N LYS A 194 83.43 37.88 -46.73
CA LYS A 194 84.22 37.16 -47.74
C LYS A 194 84.85 38.11 -48.77
N GLN A 195 84.12 39.12 -49.23
CA GLN A 195 84.64 40.13 -50.15
C GLN A 195 85.74 40.97 -49.50
N THR A 196 85.56 41.38 -48.24
CA THR A 196 86.56 42.13 -47.46
C THR A 196 87.82 41.29 -47.22
N ASN A 197 87.65 39.99 -46.96
CA ASN A 197 88.76 39.05 -46.83
C ASN A 197 89.58 38.94 -48.14
N LEU A 198 88.92 38.92 -49.31
CA LEU A 198 89.58 38.92 -50.61
C LEU A 198 90.29 40.25 -50.91
N LEU A 199 89.68 41.39 -50.55
CA LEU A 199 90.31 42.70 -50.67
C LEU A 199 91.55 42.82 -49.79
N ALA A 200 91.47 42.34 -48.54
CA ALA A 200 92.59 42.31 -47.60
C ALA A 200 93.72 41.40 -48.10
N LEU A 201 93.40 40.25 -48.69
CA LEU A 201 94.37 39.37 -49.32
C LEU A 201 95.12 40.07 -50.47
N ASN A 202 94.39 40.76 -51.35
CA ASN A 202 95.00 41.52 -52.44
C ASN A 202 95.91 42.65 -51.91
N ALA A 203 95.49 43.33 -50.84
CA ALA A 203 96.30 44.36 -50.19
C ALA A 203 97.57 43.79 -49.54
N ALA A 204 97.50 42.62 -48.90
CA ALA A 204 98.65 41.94 -48.33
C ALA A 204 99.66 41.53 -49.42
N ILE A 205 99.18 41.05 -50.58
CA ILE A 205 100.01 40.72 -51.75
C ILE A 205 100.73 41.98 -52.26
N GLU A 206 100.03 43.10 -52.43
CA GLU A 206 100.63 44.33 -52.95
C GLU A 206 101.59 44.97 -51.94
N ALA A 207 101.29 44.87 -50.63
CA ALA A 207 102.19 45.29 -49.56
C ALA A 207 103.49 44.48 -49.55
N ALA A 208 103.43 43.16 -49.77
CA ALA A 208 104.61 42.32 -49.93
C ALA A 208 105.43 42.70 -51.17
N ARG A 209 104.74 43.08 -52.26
CA ARG A 209 105.37 43.52 -53.52
C ARG A 209 106.13 44.85 -53.38
N ALA A 210 105.66 45.75 -52.52
CA ALA A 210 106.31 47.02 -52.22
C ALA A 210 107.54 46.90 -51.29
N GLY A 211 107.86 45.70 -50.79
CA GLY A 211 109.04 45.44 -49.96
C GLY A 211 109.02 46.22 -48.63
N GLU A 212 110.15 46.85 -48.26
CA GLU A 212 110.28 47.58 -46.98
C GLU A 212 109.30 48.77 -46.87
N SER A 213 108.96 49.43 -47.99
CA SER A 213 107.98 50.52 -48.01
C SER A 213 106.54 50.06 -47.75
N GLY A 214 106.24 48.76 -47.89
CA GLY A 214 104.92 48.16 -47.72
C GLY A 214 104.64 47.58 -46.34
N ARG A 215 105.62 47.52 -45.42
CA ARG A 215 105.49 46.82 -44.11
C ARG A 215 104.30 47.31 -43.27
N GLY A 216 104.03 48.60 -43.24
CA GLY A 216 102.88 49.15 -42.52
C GLY A 216 101.54 48.71 -43.10
N PHE A 217 101.44 48.63 -44.44
CA PHE A 217 100.24 48.15 -45.13
C PHE A 217 100.03 46.65 -44.96
N ALA A 218 101.10 45.86 -44.89
CA ALA A 218 101.00 44.41 -44.65
C ALA A 218 100.34 44.10 -43.29
N VAL A 219 100.74 44.82 -42.23
CA VAL A 219 100.14 44.65 -40.89
C VAL A 219 98.65 45.00 -40.89
N VAL A 220 98.26 46.10 -41.55
CA VAL A 220 96.85 46.48 -41.66
C VAL A 220 96.05 45.45 -42.47
N ALA A 221 96.62 44.95 -43.58
CA ALA A 221 95.96 43.96 -44.41
C ALA A 221 95.71 42.64 -43.66
N ASP A 222 96.68 42.16 -42.88
CA ASP A 222 96.53 40.96 -42.05
C ASP A 222 95.46 41.15 -40.96
N GLU A 223 95.41 42.31 -40.32
CA GLU A 223 94.38 42.62 -39.30
C GLU A 223 92.97 42.66 -39.93
N VAL A 224 92.81 43.29 -41.10
CA VAL A 224 91.53 43.31 -41.83
C VAL A 224 91.11 41.90 -42.26
N ARG A 225 92.07 41.05 -42.65
CA ARG A 225 91.83 39.65 -43.02
C ARG A 225 91.37 38.82 -41.82
N ALA A 226 92.04 38.99 -40.67
CA ALA A 226 91.65 38.36 -39.41
C ALA A 226 90.24 38.80 -38.97
N LEU A 227 89.94 40.10 -39.05
CA LEU A 227 88.62 40.65 -38.73
C LEU A 227 87.52 40.09 -39.64
N SER A 228 87.79 39.98 -40.95
CA SER A 228 86.84 39.42 -41.93
C SER A 228 86.55 37.94 -41.68
N THR A 229 87.57 37.17 -41.31
CA THR A 229 87.42 35.75 -40.94
C THR A 229 86.59 35.60 -39.65
N ARG A 230 86.87 36.43 -38.63
CA ARG A 230 86.04 36.48 -37.41
C ARG A 230 84.59 36.85 -37.71
N SER A 231 84.37 37.81 -38.60
CA SER A 231 83.03 38.24 -39.01
C SER A 231 82.25 37.09 -39.66
N THR A 232 82.89 36.31 -40.55
CA THR A 232 82.31 35.11 -41.15
C THR A 232 81.90 34.08 -40.08
N GLY A 233 82.79 33.81 -39.12
CA GLY A 233 82.49 32.91 -38.00
C GLY A 233 81.34 33.39 -37.12
N PHE A 234 81.22 34.70 -36.88
CA PHE A 234 80.07 35.28 -36.18
C PHE A 234 78.77 35.13 -36.98
N SER A 235 78.79 35.36 -38.29
CA SER A 235 77.61 35.14 -39.15
C SER A 235 77.13 33.68 -39.13
N GLU A 236 78.05 32.71 -39.09
CA GLU A 236 77.68 31.29 -38.94
C GLU A 236 77.04 30.98 -37.59
N GLN A 237 77.57 31.55 -36.49
CA GLN A 237 76.97 31.40 -35.17
C GLN A 237 75.56 32.01 -35.12
N ILE A 238 75.37 33.20 -35.70
CA ILE A 238 74.05 33.84 -35.80
C ILE A 238 73.07 32.93 -36.55
N ARG A 239 73.44 32.37 -37.71
CA ARG A 239 72.57 31.44 -38.44
C ARG A 239 72.16 30.25 -37.59
N LYS A 240 73.12 29.61 -36.89
CA LYS A 240 72.82 28.46 -36.01
C LYS A 240 71.81 28.83 -34.92
N HIS A 241 71.97 29.98 -34.26
CA HIS A 241 71.03 30.43 -33.23
C HIS A 241 69.66 30.75 -33.80
N VAL A 242 69.60 31.41 -34.96
CA VAL A 242 68.35 31.76 -35.63
C VAL A 242 67.61 30.51 -36.12
N ASP A 243 68.31 29.49 -36.63
CA ASP A 243 67.71 28.21 -37.04
C ASP A 243 67.11 27.43 -35.87
N VAL A 244 67.66 27.58 -34.65
CA VAL A 244 67.06 27.00 -33.44
C VAL A 244 65.78 27.74 -33.10
N VAL A 245 65.82 29.08 -33.05
CA VAL A 245 64.62 29.90 -32.77
C VAL A 245 63.51 29.64 -33.80
N TYR A 246 63.86 29.49 -35.07
CA TYR A 246 62.91 29.17 -36.13
C TYR A 246 62.16 27.87 -35.86
N ARG A 247 62.88 26.81 -35.48
CA ARG A 247 62.27 25.50 -35.16
C ARG A 247 61.38 25.56 -33.94
N GLU A 248 61.83 26.22 -32.87
CA GLU A 248 61.04 26.40 -31.64
C GLU A 248 59.71 27.14 -31.92
N ILE A 249 59.72 28.11 -32.84
CA ILE A 249 58.49 28.82 -33.25
C ILE A 249 57.56 27.91 -34.05
N GLN A 250 58.08 27.10 -34.98
CA GLN A 250 57.25 26.15 -35.74
C GLN A 250 56.61 25.10 -34.82
N ASP A 251 57.36 24.59 -33.85
CA ASP A 251 56.84 23.64 -32.88
C ASP A 251 55.75 24.28 -32.01
N ALA A 252 55.95 25.52 -31.57
CA ALA A 252 54.97 26.27 -30.81
C ALA A 252 53.68 26.56 -31.62
N GLU A 253 53.82 26.95 -32.89
CA GLU A 253 52.70 27.19 -33.82
C GLU A 253 51.84 25.93 -33.98
N SER A 254 52.48 24.78 -34.24
CA SER A 254 51.81 23.49 -34.37
C SER A 254 51.09 23.09 -33.07
N ALA A 255 51.73 23.26 -31.91
CA ALA A 255 51.13 22.93 -30.62
C ALA A 255 49.90 23.80 -30.32
N ILE A 256 49.96 25.10 -30.60
CA ILE A 256 48.84 26.03 -30.38
C ILE A 256 47.67 25.72 -31.33
N SER A 257 47.96 25.42 -32.59
CA SER A 257 46.92 25.06 -33.56
C SER A 257 46.18 23.78 -33.13
N GLN A 258 46.93 22.74 -32.76
CA GLN A 258 46.34 21.48 -32.29
C GLN A 258 45.50 21.66 -31.02
N LEU A 259 45.96 22.50 -30.09
CA LEU A 259 45.22 22.82 -28.87
C LEU A 259 43.88 23.50 -29.19
N ALA A 260 43.91 24.51 -30.07
CA ALA A 260 42.72 25.27 -30.46
C ALA A 260 41.65 24.39 -31.12
N ASP A 261 42.06 23.48 -32.00
CA ASP A 261 41.15 22.58 -32.70
C ASP A 261 40.56 21.51 -31.76
N LYS A 262 41.40 20.94 -30.89
CA LYS A 262 40.99 19.89 -29.95
C LYS A 262 40.04 20.42 -28.89
N ASP A 263 40.36 21.56 -28.27
CA ASP A 263 39.53 22.14 -27.21
C ASP A 263 38.15 22.54 -27.74
N MET A 264 38.10 23.09 -28.96
CA MET A 264 36.86 23.43 -29.65
C MET A 264 36.00 22.18 -29.93
N GLY A 265 36.60 21.10 -30.43
CA GLY A 265 35.91 19.84 -30.67
C GLY A 265 35.29 19.27 -29.39
N ILE A 266 36.07 19.20 -28.31
CA ILE A 266 35.61 18.68 -27.01
C ILE A 266 34.49 19.54 -26.43
N ALA A 267 34.61 20.87 -26.49
CA ALA A 267 33.59 21.77 -25.95
C ALA A 267 32.26 21.65 -26.69
N LEU A 268 32.29 21.55 -28.02
CA LEU A 268 31.07 21.37 -28.83
C LEU A 268 30.43 19.99 -28.61
N GLU A 269 31.23 18.92 -28.53
CA GLU A 269 30.72 17.58 -28.23
C GLU A 269 30.10 17.52 -26.83
N SER A 270 30.79 18.09 -25.82
CA SER A 270 30.29 18.16 -24.44
C SER A 270 28.98 18.95 -24.37
N LYS A 271 28.85 20.03 -25.14
CA LYS A 271 27.60 20.79 -25.28
C LYS A 271 26.46 19.94 -25.79
N GLN A 272 26.69 19.16 -26.84
CA GLN A 272 25.66 18.34 -27.46
C GLN A 272 25.26 17.16 -26.56
N GLN A 273 26.23 16.48 -25.93
CA GLN A 273 25.96 15.39 -24.99
C GLN A 273 25.14 15.88 -23.79
N LEU A 274 25.52 17.02 -23.19
CA LEU A 274 24.76 17.59 -22.08
C LEU A 274 23.37 18.05 -22.51
N HIS A 275 23.20 18.55 -23.74
CA HIS A 275 21.86 18.90 -24.24
C HIS A 275 20.93 17.68 -24.22
N HIS A 276 21.38 16.54 -24.76
CA HIS A 276 20.61 15.30 -24.72
C HIS A 276 20.36 14.80 -23.29
N MET A 277 21.37 14.84 -22.40
CA MET A 277 21.18 14.45 -21.01
C MET A 277 20.14 15.32 -20.28
N LEU A 278 20.12 16.63 -20.55
CA LEU A 278 19.13 17.54 -19.97
C LEU A 278 17.72 17.27 -20.52
N GLU A 279 17.59 16.96 -21.82
CA GLU A 279 16.31 16.54 -22.41
C GLU A 279 15.77 15.24 -21.78
N ASP A 280 16.65 14.25 -21.59
CA ASP A 280 16.30 12.98 -20.93
C ASP A 280 15.88 13.21 -19.49
N LEU A 281 16.61 14.05 -18.75
CA LEU A 281 16.27 14.44 -17.37
C LEU A 281 14.93 15.17 -17.29
N GLU A 282 14.64 16.11 -18.19
CA GLU A 282 13.33 16.77 -18.27
C GLU A 282 12.22 15.74 -18.58
N GLY A 283 12.50 14.77 -19.45
CA GLY A 283 11.61 13.64 -19.75
C GLY A 283 11.32 12.77 -18.53
N MET A 284 12.37 12.39 -17.79
CA MET A 284 12.26 11.66 -16.53
C MET A 284 11.45 12.43 -15.50
N ASN A 285 11.69 13.74 -15.34
CA ASN A 285 10.93 14.56 -14.40
C ASN A 285 9.43 14.58 -14.74
N ARG A 286 9.06 14.76 -16.02
CA ARG A 286 7.66 14.67 -16.46
C ARG A 286 7.05 13.30 -16.17
N HIS A 287 7.82 12.23 -16.35
CA HIS A 287 7.35 10.88 -16.03
C HIS A 287 7.13 10.69 -14.53
N THR A 288 8.07 11.13 -13.69
CA THR A 288 7.96 11.11 -12.23
C THR A 288 6.71 11.84 -11.75
N LEU A 289 6.43 13.04 -12.27
CA LEU A 289 5.20 13.78 -11.92
C LEU A 289 3.93 13.01 -12.29
N LYS A 290 3.90 12.32 -13.44
CA LYS A 290 2.76 11.46 -13.81
C LYS A 290 2.58 10.28 -12.86
N VAL A 291 3.68 9.63 -12.46
CA VAL A 291 3.65 8.53 -11.49
C VAL A 291 3.14 9.01 -10.14
N ILE A 292 3.53 10.21 -9.69
CA ILE A 292 3.04 10.78 -8.43
C ILE A 292 1.54 11.08 -8.48
N GLN A 293 1.05 11.63 -9.59
CA GLN A 293 -0.40 11.84 -9.77
C GLN A 293 -1.19 10.53 -9.71
N GLU A 294 -0.66 9.47 -10.32
CA GLU A 294 -1.28 8.14 -10.25
C GLU A 294 -1.22 7.54 -8.84
N LEU A 295 -0.11 7.72 -8.12
CA LEU A 295 0.02 7.32 -6.71
C LEU A 295 -0.99 8.04 -5.81
N ASP A 296 -1.25 9.33 -6.05
CA ASP A 296 -2.24 10.09 -5.29
C ASP A 296 -3.66 9.57 -5.54
N ARG A 297 -3.99 9.30 -6.81
CA ARG A 297 -5.27 8.68 -7.21
C ARG A 297 -5.48 7.33 -6.51
N ILE A 298 -4.49 6.45 -6.58
CA ILE A 298 -4.54 5.13 -5.91
C ILE A 298 -4.68 5.31 -4.39
N SER A 299 -3.98 6.27 -3.78
CA SER A 299 -4.06 6.54 -2.35
C SER A 299 -5.47 7.00 -1.93
N LEU A 300 -6.18 7.76 -2.77
CA LEU A 300 -7.60 8.10 -2.56
C LEU A 300 -8.51 6.87 -2.62
N GLU A 301 -8.31 6.00 -3.61
CA GLU A 301 -9.09 4.76 -3.76
C GLU A 301 -8.89 3.79 -2.60
N VAL A 302 -7.64 3.55 -2.19
CA VAL A 302 -7.33 2.69 -1.03
C VAL A 302 -7.90 3.32 0.25
N GLY A 303 -7.78 4.64 0.43
CA GLY A 303 -8.34 5.34 1.59
C GLY A 303 -9.84 5.13 1.72
N SER A 304 -10.58 5.33 0.62
CA SER A 304 -12.02 5.08 0.60
C SER A 304 -12.37 3.61 0.89
N GLY A 305 -11.58 2.66 0.36
CA GLY A 305 -11.76 1.24 0.66
C GLY A 305 -11.53 0.89 2.13
N VAL A 306 -10.57 1.55 2.79
CA VAL A 306 -10.33 1.42 4.23
C VAL A 306 -11.50 1.96 5.04
N ASP A 307 -12.02 3.14 4.70
CA ASP A 307 -13.17 3.74 5.39
C ASP A 307 -14.42 2.86 5.27
N GLN A 308 -14.66 2.28 4.10
CA GLN A 308 -15.72 1.30 3.88
C GLN A 308 -15.51 0.04 4.72
N ALA A 309 -14.27 -0.47 4.81
CA ALA A 309 -13.97 -1.65 5.62
C ALA A 309 -14.16 -1.39 7.12
N ILE A 310 -13.75 -0.22 7.62
CA ILE A 310 -13.97 0.20 9.02
C ILE A 310 -15.47 0.30 9.30
N THR A 311 -16.24 0.88 8.38
CA THR A 311 -17.71 0.96 8.51
C THR A 311 -18.33 -0.45 8.53
N ALA A 312 -17.83 -1.38 7.70
CA ALA A 312 -18.29 -2.76 7.68
C ALA A 312 -17.98 -3.53 8.98
N LEU A 313 -16.94 -3.16 9.74
CA LEU A 313 -16.65 -3.76 11.05
C LEU A 313 -17.77 -3.51 12.07
N GLN A 314 -18.67 -2.55 11.86
CA GLN A 314 -19.87 -2.38 12.70
C GLN A 314 -20.78 -3.62 12.72
N PHE A 315 -20.66 -4.54 11.75
CA PHE A 315 -21.28 -5.87 11.81
C PHE A 315 -20.85 -6.68 13.05
N GLN A 316 -19.71 -6.36 13.66
CA GLN A 316 -19.24 -6.93 14.94
C GLN A 316 -20.28 -6.80 16.04
N ASP A 317 -20.83 -5.60 16.22
CA ASP A 317 -21.74 -5.31 17.32
C ASP A 317 -23.01 -6.12 17.17
N MET A 318 -23.50 -6.23 15.94
CA MET A 318 -24.66 -7.05 15.60
C MET A 318 -24.41 -8.55 15.83
N SER A 319 -23.24 -9.06 15.44
CA SER A 319 -22.85 -10.46 15.66
C SER A 319 -22.70 -10.80 17.15
N SER A 320 -22.03 -9.93 17.91
CA SER A 320 -21.84 -10.07 19.36
C SER A 320 -23.19 -10.05 20.09
N GLN A 321 -24.12 -9.18 19.64
CA GLN A 321 -25.48 -9.14 20.16
C GLN A 321 -26.25 -10.44 19.88
N LEU A 322 -26.20 -10.98 18.65
CA LEU A 322 -26.87 -12.24 18.30
C LEU A 322 -26.32 -13.42 19.10
N ILE A 323 -25.00 -13.52 19.28
CA ILE A 323 -24.39 -14.56 20.10
C ILE A 323 -24.76 -14.39 21.58
N GLY A 324 -24.79 -13.15 22.07
CA GLY A 324 -25.27 -12.82 23.41
C GLY A 324 -26.74 -13.25 23.63
N GLN A 325 -27.61 -13.06 22.64
CA GLN A 325 -28.99 -13.56 22.67
C GLN A 325 -29.03 -15.08 22.68
N MET A 326 -28.27 -15.74 21.81
CA MET A 326 -28.18 -17.21 21.75
C MET A 326 -27.76 -17.81 23.10
N ARG A 327 -26.78 -17.20 23.77
CA ARG A 327 -26.36 -17.59 25.13
C ARG A 327 -27.48 -17.43 26.16
N LYS A 328 -28.25 -16.33 26.11
CA LYS A 328 -29.42 -16.13 26.98
C LYS A 328 -30.50 -17.19 26.74
N HIS A 329 -30.73 -17.60 25.49
CA HIS A 329 -31.66 -18.68 25.16
C HIS A 329 -31.17 -20.04 25.68
N PHE A 330 -29.89 -20.38 25.51
CA PHE A 330 -29.33 -21.60 26.08
C PHE A 330 -29.40 -21.62 27.61
N ALA A 331 -29.19 -20.47 28.27
CA ALA A 331 -29.33 -20.35 29.72
C ALA A 331 -30.78 -20.59 30.18
N LYS A 332 -31.77 -20.03 29.47
CA LYS A 332 -33.19 -20.30 29.75
C LYS A 332 -33.57 -21.77 29.55
N LEU A 333 -33.07 -22.41 28.48
CA LEU A 333 -33.29 -23.84 28.23
C LEU A 333 -32.64 -24.71 29.33
N GLY A 334 -31.44 -24.33 29.80
CA GLY A 334 -30.77 -25.02 30.90
C GLY A 334 -31.52 -24.86 32.22
N GLY A 335 -32.00 -23.64 32.53
CA GLY A 335 -32.85 -23.40 33.69
C GLY A 335 -34.14 -24.22 33.67
N PHE A 336 -34.80 -24.29 32.51
CA PHE A 336 -36.00 -25.12 32.32
C PHE A 336 -35.69 -26.62 32.47
N ALA A 337 -34.61 -27.12 31.85
CA ALA A 337 -34.19 -28.51 32.01
C ALA A 337 -33.86 -28.87 33.47
N ALA A 338 -33.18 -27.97 34.18
CA ALA A 338 -32.87 -28.12 35.60
C ALA A 338 -34.14 -28.13 36.48
N ALA A 339 -35.10 -27.25 36.18
CA ALA A 339 -36.36 -27.18 36.91
C ALA A 339 -37.23 -28.43 36.69
N LEU A 340 -37.27 -28.96 35.46
CA LEU A 340 -37.90 -30.26 35.17
C LEU A 340 -37.22 -31.42 35.91
N GLY A 341 -35.90 -31.38 36.05
CA GLY A 341 -35.15 -32.31 36.89
C GLY A 341 -35.50 -32.24 38.37
N GLY A 342 -35.78 -31.02 38.85
CA GLY A 342 -36.20 -30.71 40.22
C GLY A 342 -37.59 -31.22 40.59
N LEU A 343 -38.45 -31.62 39.64
CA LEU A 343 -39.78 -32.17 39.90
C LEU A 343 -39.75 -33.40 40.84
N ARG A 344 -38.61 -34.08 40.95
CA ARG A 344 -38.40 -35.21 41.86
C ARG A 344 -38.46 -34.84 43.35
N THR A 345 -38.14 -33.60 43.72
CA THR A 345 -38.22 -33.12 45.12
C THR A 345 -39.59 -32.57 45.47
N VAL A 346 -40.49 -32.49 44.49
CA VAL A 346 -41.84 -31.92 44.57
C VAL A 346 -42.85 -33.06 44.58
N THR A 347 -43.97 -32.89 45.30
CA THR A 347 -45.00 -33.92 45.37
C THR A 347 -45.70 -34.11 44.00
N PRO A 348 -46.13 -35.34 43.62
CA PRO A 348 -46.74 -35.61 42.31
C PRO A 348 -47.98 -34.76 41.99
N GLU A 349 -48.69 -34.30 43.02
CA GLU A 349 -49.87 -33.42 42.90
C GLU A 349 -49.50 -32.01 42.42
N GLN A 350 -48.26 -31.58 42.64
CA GLN A 350 -47.73 -30.26 42.31
C GLN A 350 -46.92 -30.25 40.99
N TRP A 351 -46.72 -31.40 40.35
CA TRP A 351 -45.94 -31.50 39.11
C TRP A 351 -46.56 -30.68 37.96
N ALA A 352 -47.88 -30.73 37.81
CA ALA A 352 -48.57 -29.98 36.76
C ALA A 352 -48.39 -28.48 36.92
N GLU A 353 -48.51 -27.97 38.15
CA GLU A 353 -48.35 -26.54 38.47
C GLU A 353 -46.91 -26.08 38.25
N CYS A 354 -45.92 -26.88 38.67
CA CYS A 354 -44.50 -26.57 38.46
C CYS A 354 -44.11 -26.58 36.97
N VAL A 355 -44.56 -27.57 36.20
CA VAL A 355 -44.31 -27.62 34.74
C VAL A 355 -44.98 -26.44 34.03
N ASP A 356 -46.21 -26.09 34.39
CA ASP A 356 -46.91 -24.94 33.80
C ASP A 356 -46.19 -23.62 34.10
N GLN A 357 -45.70 -23.45 35.34
CA GLN A 357 -44.96 -22.27 35.75
C GLN A 357 -43.63 -22.14 35.00
N GLU A 358 -42.83 -23.20 34.93
CA GLU A 358 -41.54 -23.20 34.22
C GLU A 358 -41.72 -23.05 32.70
N THR A 359 -42.78 -23.61 32.14
CA THR A 359 -43.13 -23.42 30.71
C THR A 359 -43.54 -21.97 30.43
N LEU A 360 -44.23 -21.32 31.37
CA LEU A 360 -44.58 -19.91 31.28
C LEU A 360 -43.33 -19.02 31.33
N GLU A 361 -42.39 -19.31 32.24
CA GLU A 361 -41.10 -18.62 32.33
C GLU A 361 -40.26 -18.79 31.05
N LEU A 362 -40.21 -20.00 30.48
CA LEU A 362 -39.49 -20.27 29.23
C LEU A 362 -40.09 -19.49 28.04
N ARG A 363 -41.42 -19.34 27.99
CA ARG A 363 -42.12 -18.58 26.96
C ARG A 363 -41.92 -17.07 27.06
N LYS A 364 -41.45 -16.53 28.19
CA LYS A 364 -41.19 -15.10 28.30
C LYS A 364 -40.16 -14.69 27.24
N PRO A 365 -40.40 -13.62 26.46
CA PRO A 365 -39.45 -13.17 25.46
C PRO A 365 -38.11 -12.83 26.11
N VAL A 366 -37.01 -13.18 25.44
CA VAL A 366 -35.73 -12.56 25.74
C VAL A 366 -35.80 -11.15 25.16
N ALA A 367 -35.48 -10.13 25.96
CA ALA A 367 -35.53 -8.75 25.48
C ALA A 367 -34.68 -8.61 24.22
N ASN A 368 -35.33 -8.25 23.11
CA ASN A 368 -34.70 -8.08 21.80
C ASN A 368 -34.45 -6.59 21.56
N PRO A 369 -33.21 -6.09 21.63
CA PRO A 369 -32.91 -4.71 21.29
C PRO A 369 -32.93 -4.44 19.77
N VAL A 370 -33.07 -5.45 18.91
CA VAL A 370 -32.86 -5.29 17.46
C VAL A 370 -34.18 -5.39 16.69
N ALA A 371 -34.71 -4.22 16.31
CA ALA A 371 -35.79 -4.08 15.32
C ALA A 371 -35.27 -3.57 13.95
N GLN A 372 -33.97 -3.65 13.69
CA GLN A 372 -33.39 -3.26 12.40
C GLN A 372 -32.81 -4.49 11.69
N SER A 373 -33.52 -4.95 10.68
CA SER A 373 -33.11 -6.01 9.74
C SER A 373 -32.38 -5.46 8.50
N SER A 374 -31.90 -4.22 8.56
CA SER A 374 -31.33 -3.52 7.41
C SER A 374 -30.05 -2.80 7.80
N VAL A 375 -28.93 -3.31 7.28
CA VAL A 375 -27.68 -2.58 7.12
C VAL A 375 -27.87 -1.66 5.90
N CYS A 376 -28.63 -0.57 6.06
CA CYS A 376 -28.60 0.52 5.10
C CYS A 376 -27.89 1.70 5.73
N ALA A 377 -26.77 2.06 5.09
CA ALA A 377 -25.97 3.26 5.26
C ALA A 377 -26.73 4.39 5.96
N GLY A 378 -26.31 4.71 7.18
CA GLY A 378 -26.48 6.06 7.67
C GLY A 378 -25.63 6.96 6.79
N GLU A 379 -26.27 7.89 6.07
CA GLU A 379 -25.61 9.05 5.51
C GLU A 379 -24.76 9.69 6.61
N VAL A 380 -23.44 9.69 6.41
CA VAL A 380 -22.54 10.50 7.20
C VAL A 380 -22.69 11.92 6.68
N GLU A 381 -23.46 12.76 7.38
CA GLU A 381 -23.30 14.21 7.29
C GLU A 381 -21.86 14.53 7.74
N LEU A 382 -21.02 14.86 6.75
CA LEU A 382 -19.71 15.45 6.94
C LEU A 382 -19.88 16.87 7.48
N PHE A 383 -19.36 17.14 8.68
CA PHE A 383 -18.94 18.47 9.12
C PHE A 383 -17.45 18.65 8.86
#